data_AF-A0A931TL77-F1
#
_entry.id   AF-A0A931TL77-F1
#
_cell.length_a   1.000
_cell.length_b   1.000
_cell.length_c   1.000
_cell.angle_alpha   90.00
_cell.angle_beta   90.00
_cell.angle_gamma   90.00
#
_symmetry.space_group_name_H-M   'P 1'
#
loop_
_entity.id
_entity.type
_entity.pdbx_description
1 polymer ?
#
loop_
_entity_poly.entity_id
_entity_poly.type
_entity_poly.pdbx_seq_one_letter_code
_entity_poly.pdbx_strand_id
1 'polypeptide(L)'
;MISEVRAVTIVTADLERARRLYAGLLGMREVAAYRLEGDEGAAVARRWALPSDTPLAIACLEQPGARSGAVRLVRFESGNPPAITDGARTYDHGYVKNLDFFTDDVPGAYERFVAAGERFLAPPVTYPLSWGSRVTATEAHLPTPDGVKVSLAGMSRVPRRAFGESSRDAAFTEVAAATQIVSDYDAAVRFYARVFDCVPAAETVVDDAGLVAALGLPPETRLRMSFIGPPAAVGGKVGLVAYEGPRVADSRSLSAHAAPSARGVRVMTFETDDVDRRHALALLNGAAEIAPPADGLVPPLGRVRTSSFRSPDGAVLEIYDPSPAAAFVPVLDAGDVTEGRLTVVARPEVGRVALTRIAGAVVALEDRCPHLGAPLSAGTVTGRRVVCPWHGWVIDLATAKVEGGEGVAARPCAARVIGGQVCLRKRDSA
;
A
#
# COMPACT_ATOMS: atom_id res chain seq x y z
N MET A 1 -8.11 8.04 -8.65
CA MET A 1 -8.54 6.95 -7.78
C MET A 1 -7.31 6.16 -7.32
N ILE A 2 -7.36 5.55 -6.15
CA ILE A 2 -6.34 4.62 -5.66
C ILE A 2 -7.03 3.52 -4.84
N SER A 3 -6.58 2.28 -4.99
CA SER A 3 -7.16 1.12 -4.31
C SER A 3 -6.59 0.91 -2.91
N GLU A 4 -7.15 -0.03 -2.16
CA GLU A 4 -6.45 -0.74 -1.08
C GLU A 4 -5.22 -1.51 -1.59
N VAL A 5 -4.48 -2.14 -0.67
CA VAL A 5 -3.33 -3.01 -0.98
C VAL A 5 -3.81 -4.20 -1.81
N ARG A 6 -3.42 -4.23 -3.08
CA ARG A 6 -3.72 -5.30 -4.03
C ARG A 6 -2.90 -6.54 -3.77
N ALA A 7 -1.62 -6.36 -3.46
CA ALA A 7 -0.71 -7.46 -3.18
C ALA A 7 0.39 -7.08 -2.19
N VAL A 8 0.87 -8.07 -1.44
CA VAL A 8 2.11 -8.00 -0.67
C VAL A 8 3.15 -8.91 -1.29
N THR A 9 4.36 -8.41 -1.52
CA THR A 9 5.50 -9.22 -1.99
C THR A 9 6.32 -9.67 -0.80
N ILE A 10 6.55 -10.97 -0.69
CA ILE A 10 7.30 -11.60 0.41
C ILE A 10 8.52 -12.30 -0.17
N VAL A 11 9.70 -11.93 0.28
CA VAL A 11 10.92 -12.69 -0.02
C VAL A 11 11.02 -13.84 0.97
N THR A 12 11.11 -15.06 0.46
CA THR A 12 11.18 -16.31 1.22
C THR A 12 12.44 -17.12 0.89
N ALA A 13 12.94 -17.86 1.87
CA ALA A 13 14.04 -18.81 1.68
C ALA A 13 13.59 -20.10 0.97
N ASP A 14 12.32 -20.48 1.18
CA ASP A 14 11.76 -21.77 0.79
C ASP A 14 10.34 -21.58 0.28
N LEU A 15 10.23 -21.54 -1.05
CA LEU A 15 8.97 -21.34 -1.76
C LEU A 15 7.97 -22.49 -1.50
N GLU A 16 8.43 -23.72 -1.29
CA GLU A 16 7.54 -24.85 -1.02
C GLU A 16 6.95 -24.77 0.38
N ARG A 17 7.78 -24.41 1.37
CA ARG A 17 7.29 -24.16 2.73
C ARG A 17 6.32 -22.99 2.78
N ALA A 18 6.63 -21.89 2.11
CA ALA A 18 5.73 -20.75 2.02
C ALA A 18 4.40 -21.13 1.34
N ARG A 19 4.42 -21.93 0.26
CA ARG A 19 3.20 -22.48 -0.37
C ARG A 19 2.39 -23.36 0.58
N ARG A 20 3.02 -24.22 1.38
CA ARG A 20 2.30 -25.03 2.39
C ARG A 20 1.54 -24.15 3.39
N LEU A 21 2.14 -23.04 3.81
CA LEU A 21 1.49 -22.08 4.70
C LEU A 21 0.35 -21.32 4.00
N TYR A 22 0.65 -20.58 2.93
CA TYR A 22 -0.32 -19.68 2.30
C TYR A 22 -1.39 -20.42 1.50
N ALA A 23 -1.03 -21.44 0.73
CA ALA A 23 -2.02 -22.22 -0.03
C ALA A 23 -2.65 -23.31 0.83
N GLY A 24 -1.84 -24.09 1.55
CA GLY A 24 -2.32 -25.26 2.29
C GLY A 24 -3.11 -24.92 3.55
N LEU A 25 -2.57 -24.07 4.42
CA LEU A 25 -3.20 -23.76 5.71
C LEU A 25 -4.15 -22.57 5.66
N LEU A 26 -3.77 -21.51 4.94
CA LEU A 26 -4.58 -20.30 4.78
C LEU A 26 -5.60 -20.41 3.62
N GLY A 27 -5.48 -21.41 2.74
CA GLY A 27 -6.47 -21.69 1.69
C GLY A 27 -6.38 -20.76 0.46
N MET A 28 -5.27 -20.04 0.28
CA MET A 28 -5.07 -19.22 -0.92
C MET A 28 -4.82 -20.09 -2.15
N ARG A 29 -5.27 -19.65 -3.32
CA ARG A 29 -5.04 -20.34 -4.60
C ARG A 29 -3.85 -19.71 -5.32
N GLU A 30 -2.91 -20.53 -5.78
CA GLU A 30 -1.88 -20.08 -6.71
C GLU A 30 -2.53 -19.76 -8.07
N VAL A 31 -2.40 -18.51 -8.51
CA VAL A 31 -3.02 -18.00 -9.74
C VAL A 31 -2.01 -17.85 -10.87
N ALA A 32 -0.73 -17.71 -10.55
CA ALA A 32 0.36 -17.62 -11.51
C ALA A 32 1.70 -17.97 -10.87
N ALA A 33 2.65 -18.40 -11.69
CA ALA A 33 4.05 -18.58 -11.30
C ALA A 33 4.96 -18.01 -12.40
N TYR A 34 6.10 -17.45 -11.98
CA TYR A 34 7.09 -16.87 -12.87
C TYR A 34 8.48 -17.32 -12.49
N ARG A 35 9.35 -17.42 -13.49
CA ARG A 35 10.80 -17.42 -13.34
C ARG A 35 11.31 -16.20 -14.10
N LEU A 36 11.84 -15.22 -13.39
CA LEU A 36 12.35 -13.99 -14.00
C LEU A 36 13.86 -13.98 -13.96
N GLU A 37 14.48 -13.71 -15.11
CA GLU A 37 15.93 -13.67 -15.29
C GLU A 37 16.29 -12.61 -16.34
N GLY A 38 17.60 -12.36 -16.53
CA GLY A 38 18.09 -11.35 -17.46
C GLY A 38 17.59 -9.93 -17.12
N ASP A 39 17.47 -9.09 -18.15
CA ASP A 39 17.13 -7.68 -17.99
C ASP A 39 15.75 -7.44 -17.38
N GLU A 40 14.76 -8.28 -17.72
CA GLU A 40 13.40 -8.14 -17.20
C GLU A 40 13.35 -8.50 -15.70
N GLY A 41 13.98 -9.61 -15.30
CA GLY A 41 14.12 -9.97 -13.89
C GLY A 41 14.90 -8.92 -13.11
N ALA A 42 15.99 -8.42 -13.68
CA ALA A 42 16.79 -7.36 -13.06
C ALA A 42 16.00 -6.05 -12.90
N ALA A 43 15.15 -5.69 -13.86
CA ALA A 43 14.29 -4.51 -13.79
C ALA A 43 13.20 -4.65 -12.72
N VAL A 44 12.56 -5.82 -12.60
CA VAL A 44 11.59 -6.11 -11.53
C VAL A 44 12.25 -6.06 -10.17
N ALA A 45 13.42 -6.71 -10.02
CA ALA A 45 14.18 -6.69 -8.77
C ALA A 45 14.52 -5.27 -8.32
N ARG A 46 15.09 -4.43 -9.21
CA ARG A 46 15.40 -3.03 -8.88
C ARG A 46 14.18 -2.25 -8.42
N ARG A 47 13.02 -2.43 -9.08
CA ARG A 47 11.76 -1.77 -8.69
C ARG A 47 11.31 -2.17 -7.29
N TRP A 48 11.55 -3.41 -6.88
CA TRP A 48 11.24 -3.89 -5.54
C TRP A 48 12.35 -3.63 -4.51
N ALA A 49 13.37 -2.86 -4.91
CA ALA A 49 14.60 -2.63 -4.15
C ALA A 49 15.23 -3.96 -3.68
N LEU A 50 15.31 -4.94 -4.59
CA LEU A 50 15.92 -6.26 -4.42
C LEU A 50 17.22 -6.38 -5.25
N PRO A 51 18.14 -7.30 -4.88
CA PRO A 51 19.26 -7.68 -5.74
C PRO A 51 18.79 -8.10 -7.12
N SER A 52 19.49 -7.62 -8.15
CA SER A 52 19.13 -7.82 -9.56
C SER A 52 20.06 -8.77 -10.30
N ASP A 53 20.97 -9.44 -9.58
CA ASP A 53 22.02 -10.32 -10.11
C ASP A 53 21.61 -11.80 -10.18
N THR A 54 20.53 -12.16 -9.50
CA THR A 54 20.07 -13.54 -9.34
C THR A 54 18.65 -13.71 -9.90
N PRO A 55 18.36 -14.81 -10.62
CA PRO A 55 17.00 -15.14 -11.03
C PRO A 55 16.00 -15.20 -9.87
N LEU A 56 14.77 -14.81 -10.14
CA LEU A 56 13.66 -14.81 -9.19
C LEU A 56 12.65 -15.89 -9.55
N ALA A 57 12.36 -16.79 -8.63
CA ALA A 57 11.19 -17.65 -8.69
C ALA A 57 10.03 -16.97 -7.94
N ILE A 58 8.89 -16.81 -8.60
CA ILE A 58 7.72 -16.09 -8.05
C ILE A 58 6.50 -16.99 -8.10
N ALA A 59 5.74 -17.03 -7.00
CA ALA A 59 4.40 -17.60 -6.95
C ALA A 59 3.39 -16.53 -6.50
N CYS A 60 2.32 -16.34 -7.24
CA CYS A 60 1.25 -15.38 -6.92
C CYS A 60 0.04 -16.15 -6.39
N LEU A 61 -0.41 -15.80 -5.19
CA LEU A 61 -1.52 -16.45 -4.50
C LEU A 61 -2.60 -15.43 -4.14
N GLU A 62 -3.85 -15.85 -4.28
CA GLU A 62 -5.03 -15.01 -3.99
C GLU A 62 -6.08 -15.82 -3.22
N GLN A 63 -6.84 -15.17 -2.34
CA GLN A 63 -8.05 -15.80 -1.83
C GLN A 63 -9.12 -15.83 -2.94
N PRO A 64 -9.88 -16.93 -3.08
CA PRO A 64 -10.98 -16.98 -4.04
C PRO A 64 -11.96 -15.83 -3.84
N GLY A 65 -12.25 -15.09 -4.91
CA GLY A 65 -13.20 -13.98 -4.92
C GLY A 65 -12.68 -12.65 -4.36
N ALA A 66 -11.46 -12.59 -3.79
CA ALA A 66 -10.87 -11.35 -3.34
C ALA A 66 -10.19 -10.59 -4.47
N ARG A 67 -10.38 -9.27 -4.51
CA ARG A 67 -9.69 -8.37 -5.46
C ARG A 67 -8.46 -7.68 -4.85
N SER A 68 -8.21 -7.89 -3.57
CA SER A 68 -7.12 -7.29 -2.81
C SER A 68 -6.45 -8.32 -1.91
N GLY A 69 -5.36 -7.92 -1.24
CA GLY A 69 -4.70 -8.78 -0.26
C GLY A 69 -4.05 -10.05 -0.84
N ALA A 70 -3.63 -10.04 -2.10
CA ALA A 70 -2.87 -11.12 -2.71
C ALA A 70 -1.46 -11.25 -2.09
N VAL A 71 -0.86 -12.43 -2.19
CA VAL A 71 0.52 -12.70 -1.74
C VAL A 71 1.39 -13.08 -2.93
N ARG A 72 2.51 -12.37 -3.12
CA ARG A 72 3.55 -12.70 -4.10
C ARG A 72 4.76 -13.24 -3.37
N LEU A 73 4.96 -14.55 -3.40
CA LEU A 73 6.14 -15.19 -2.83
C LEU A 73 7.29 -15.11 -3.82
N VAL A 74 8.45 -14.62 -3.38
CA VAL A 74 9.65 -14.45 -4.19
C VAL A 74 10.80 -15.20 -3.53
N ARG A 75 11.47 -16.06 -4.28
CA ARG A 75 12.69 -16.75 -3.84
C ARG A 75 13.81 -16.40 -4.81
N PHE A 76 14.96 -15.97 -4.29
CA PHE A 76 16.19 -15.90 -5.08
C PHE A 76 16.71 -17.32 -5.33
N GLU A 77 17.20 -17.61 -6.54
CA GLU A 77 17.75 -18.93 -6.83
C GLU A 77 19.13 -19.17 -6.21
N SER A 78 19.82 -18.11 -5.82
CA SER A 78 21.08 -18.13 -5.07
C SER A 78 21.13 -17.00 -4.02
N GLY A 79 21.97 -17.16 -2.99
CA GLY A 79 22.28 -16.05 -2.07
C GLY A 79 21.24 -15.76 -0.98
N ASN A 80 20.41 -16.75 -0.61
CA ASN A 80 19.31 -16.63 0.36
C ASN A 80 19.66 -15.70 1.57
N PRO A 81 19.09 -14.48 1.60
CA PRO A 81 19.49 -13.45 2.53
C PRO A 81 18.95 -13.71 3.95
N PRO A 82 19.51 -13.07 4.98
CA PRO A 82 18.96 -13.13 6.33
C PRO A 82 17.55 -12.53 6.38
N ALA A 83 16.79 -12.88 7.43
CA ALA A 83 15.49 -12.25 7.64
C ALA A 83 15.66 -10.82 8.16
N ILE A 84 14.76 -9.93 7.75
CA ILE A 84 14.78 -8.52 8.20
C ILE A 84 14.68 -8.36 9.72
N THR A 85 14.15 -9.38 10.39
CA THR A 85 13.96 -9.42 11.84
C THR A 85 15.14 -10.05 12.58
N ASP A 86 16.18 -10.52 11.90
CA ASP A 86 17.34 -11.13 12.57
C ASP A 86 18.05 -10.09 13.45
N GLY A 87 18.02 -10.29 14.78
CA GLY A 87 18.54 -9.32 15.75
C GLY A 87 17.66 -8.08 16.00
N ALA A 88 16.44 -8.07 15.45
CA ALA A 88 15.47 -7.01 15.65
C ALA A 88 14.75 -7.15 16.99
N ARG A 89 14.39 -6.02 17.60
CA ARG A 89 13.46 -5.97 18.73
C ARG A 89 12.03 -5.91 18.19
N THR A 90 11.05 -6.37 18.95
CA THR A 90 9.63 -6.36 18.53
C THR A 90 9.12 -4.96 18.18
N TYR A 91 9.72 -3.93 18.77
CA TYR A 91 9.35 -2.52 18.61
C TYR A 91 10.28 -1.72 17.68
N ASP A 92 11.29 -2.36 17.08
CA ASP A 92 12.07 -1.73 16.01
C ASP A 92 11.17 -1.50 14.78
N HIS A 93 11.38 -0.39 14.06
CA HIS A 93 10.53 0.04 12.94
C HIS A 93 11.28 -0.08 11.59
N GLY A 94 10.68 0.38 10.49
CA GLY A 94 11.38 0.37 9.19
C GLY A 94 10.96 -0.75 8.22
N TYR A 95 9.96 -1.56 8.59
CA TYR A 95 9.51 -2.72 7.82
C TYR A 95 8.05 -3.10 8.11
N VAL A 96 7.46 -3.91 7.24
CA VAL A 96 6.14 -4.52 7.47
C VAL A 96 6.32 -5.75 8.34
N LYS A 97 5.77 -5.68 9.56
CA LYS A 97 5.95 -6.64 10.65
C LYS A 97 5.11 -7.91 10.47
N ASN A 98 3.86 -7.74 10.07
CA ASN A 98 2.90 -8.85 10.02
C ASN A 98 1.86 -8.67 8.93
N LEU A 99 1.23 -9.79 8.60
CA LEU A 99 0.05 -9.89 7.76
C LEU A 99 -1.09 -10.45 8.58
N ASP A 100 -2.24 -9.78 8.55
CA ASP A 100 -3.41 -10.13 9.35
C ASP A 100 -4.43 -10.89 8.48
N PHE A 101 -4.84 -12.06 8.96
CA PHE A 101 -5.86 -12.91 8.35
C PHE A 101 -6.97 -13.15 9.36
N PHE A 102 -8.21 -12.76 9.01
CA PHE A 102 -9.33 -12.92 9.92
C PHE A 102 -10.02 -14.27 9.76
N THR A 103 -10.47 -14.84 10.88
CA THR A 103 -11.25 -16.08 10.97
C THR A 103 -12.30 -15.96 12.07
N ASP A 104 -13.41 -16.68 11.93
CA ASP A 104 -14.44 -16.76 12.97
C ASP A 104 -14.06 -17.74 14.11
N ASP A 105 -13.04 -18.59 13.89
CA ASP A 105 -12.56 -19.59 14.84
C ASP A 105 -11.03 -19.57 14.96
N VAL A 106 -10.51 -18.64 15.76
CA VAL A 106 -9.07 -18.52 16.03
C VAL A 106 -8.53 -19.73 16.81
N PRO A 107 -9.18 -20.25 17.87
CA PRO A 107 -8.70 -21.43 18.59
C PRO A 107 -8.60 -22.68 17.70
N GLY A 108 -9.63 -22.98 16.90
CA GLY A 108 -9.57 -24.13 15.99
C GLY A 108 -8.56 -23.94 14.86
N ALA A 109 -8.37 -22.71 14.36
CA ALA A 109 -7.30 -22.40 13.43
C ALA A 109 -5.90 -22.63 14.05
N TYR A 110 -5.69 -22.17 15.28
CA TYR A 110 -4.45 -22.40 16.04
C TYR A 110 -4.14 -23.89 16.18
N GLU A 111 -5.11 -24.71 16.61
CA GLU A 111 -4.95 -26.15 16.77
C GLU A 111 -4.59 -26.84 15.44
N ARG A 112 -5.27 -26.48 14.35
CA ARG A 112 -4.97 -27.02 13.00
C ARG A 112 -3.55 -26.69 12.55
N PHE A 113 -3.09 -25.46 12.79
CA PHE A 113 -1.74 -25.04 12.40
C PHE A 113 -0.67 -25.73 13.25
N VAL A 114 -0.90 -25.87 14.57
CA VAL A 114 0.00 -26.64 15.46
C VAL A 114 0.07 -28.11 15.05
N ALA A 115 -1.07 -28.72 14.70
CA ALA A 115 -1.11 -30.09 14.18
C ALA A 115 -0.36 -30.26 12.85
N ALA A 116 -0.29 -29.20 12.03
CA ALA A 116 0.51 -29.15 10.82
C ALA A 116 2.01 -28.86 11.07
N GLY A 117 2.43 -28.71 12.34
CA GLY A 117 3.82 -28.51 12.75
C GLY A 117 4.26 -27.04 12.85
N GLU A 118 3.34 -26.08 12.70
CA GLU A 118 3.64 -24.66 12.91
C GLU A 118 3.76 -24.32 14.40
N ARG A 119 4.53 -23.28 14.73
CA ARG A 119 4.78 -22.86 16.12
C ARG A 119 4.45 -21.39 16.31
N PHE A 120 3.45 -21.10 17.14
CA PHE A 120 3.05 -19.74 17.49
C PHE A 120 3.91 -19.18 18.62
N LEU A 121 3.92 -17.85 18.77
CA LEU A 121 4.57 -17.17 19.90
C LEU A 121 3.95 -17.55 21.25
N ALA A 122 2.62 -17.67 21.27
CA ALA A 122 1.82 -18.02 22.43
C ALA A 122 0.47 -18.62 21.96
N PRO A 123 -0.27 -19.29 22.85
CA PRO A 123 -1.68 -19.62 22.61
C PRO A 123 -2.53 -18.37 22.31
N PRO A 124 -3.70 -18.51 21.69
CA PRO A 124 -4.57 -17.38 21.36
C PRO A 124 -4.89 -16.53 22.59
N VAL A 125 -4.75 -15.21 22.45
CA VAL A 125 -5.02 -14.23 23.53
C VAL A 125 -6.26 -13.42 23.16
N THR A 126 -7.14 -13.20 24.14
CA THR A 126 -8.33 -12.37 23.99
C THR A 126 -8.22 -11.11 24.83
N TYR A 127 -8.44 -9.96 24.22
CA TYR A 127 -8.32 -8.66 24.88
C TYR A 127 -9.42 -7.68 24.41
N PRO A 128 -9.81 -6.70 25.26
CA PRO A 128 -10.83 -5.72 24.90
C PRO A 128 -10.28 -4.68 23.91
N LEU A 129 -11.13 -4.22 22.98
CA LEU A 129 -10.83 -3.10 22.10
C LEU A 129 -11.44 -1.80 22.64
N SER A 130 -10.83 -0.66 22.26
CA SER A 130 -11.33 0.68 22.64
C SER A 130 -12.67 1.04 22.00
N TRP A 131 -13.18 0.24 21.05
CA TRP A 131 -14.39 0.51 20.25
C TRP A 131 -15.71 0.21 21.00
N GLY A 132 -15.67 0.33 22.33
CA GLY A 132 -16.76 0.03 23.26
C GLY A 132 -16.44 -1.17 24.15
N SER A 133 -16.93 -1.12 25.40
CA SER A 133 -16.65 -2.08 26.49
C SER A 133 -17.13 -3.53 26.24
N ARG A 134 -17.57 -3.86 25.03
CA ARG A 134 -18.20 -5.11 24.65
C ARG A 134 -17.61 -5.75 23.39
N VAL A 135 -16.56 -5.20 22.79
CA VAL A 135 -15.88 -5.82 21.65
C VAL A 135 -14.50 -6.31 22.11
N THR A 136 -14.24 -7.59 21.92
CA THR A 136 -12.92 -8.20 22.15
C THR A 136 -12.32 -8.67 20.82
N ALA A 137 -11.00 -8.57 20.72
CA ALA A 137 -10.22 -9.27 19.70
C ALA A 137 -9.64 -10.55 20.30
N THR A 138 -9.58 -11.62 19.50
CA THR A 138 -8.83 -12.83 19.81
C THR A 138 -7.77 -12.99 18.73
N GLU A 139 -6.50 -13.11 19.12
CA GLU A 139 -5.38 -13.16 18.17
C GLU A 139 -4.37 -14.25 18.52
N ALA A 140 -3.80 -14.86 17.49
CA ALA A 140 -2.66 -15.76 17.59
C ALA A 140 -1.61 -15.39 16.55
N HIS A 141 -0.34 -15.24 16.96
CA HIS A 141 0.74 -14.81 16.08
C HIS A 141 1.70 -15.95 15.74
N LEU A 142 1.76 -16.29 14.46
CA LEU A 142 2.67 -17.28 13.89
C LEU A 142 3.92 -16.59 13.31
N PRO A 143 5.10 -16.67 13.97
CA PRO A 143 6.35 -16.26 13.36
C PRO A 143 6.74 -17.23 12.24
N THR A 144 7.14 -16.68 11.09
CA THR A 144 7.70 -17.47 10.00
C THR A 144 9.23 -17.31 9.97
N PRO A 145 9.97 -18.36 9.57
CA PRO A 145 11.40 -18.32 9.22
C PRO A 145 11.83 -17.23 8.24
N ASP A 146 10.90 -16.64 7.49
CA ASP A 146 11.17 -15.54 6.56
C ASP A 146 11.14 -14.17 7.26
N GLY A 147 10.93 -14.11 8.57
CA GLY A 147 10.83 -12.86 9.33
C GLY A 147 9.47 -12.17 9.21
N VAL A 148 8.46 -12.84 8.63
CA VAL A 148 7.08 -12.36 8.60
C VAL A 148 6.30 -12.98 9.75
N LYS A 149 5.50 -12.19 10.47
CA LYS A 149 4.49 -12.73 11.39
C LYS A 149 3.14 -12.84 10.68
N VAL A 150 2.50 -14.00 10.73
CA VAL A 150 1.12 -14.20 10.29
C VAL A 150 0.23 -14.12 11.52
N SER A 151 -0.65 -13.13 11.59
CA SER A 151 -1.62 -13.02 12.68
C SER A 151 -2.94 -13.65 12.24
N LEU A 152 -3.44 -14.57 13.04
CA LEU A 152 -4.81 -15.08 12.93
C LEU A 152 -5.67 -14.31 13.91
N ALA A 153 -6.65 -13.57 13.42
CA ALA A 153 -7.44 -12.65 14.23
C ALA A 153 -8.95 -12.93 14.11
N GLY A 154 -9.68 -12.67 15.18
CA GLY A 154 -11.14 -12.72 15.22
C GLY A 154 -11.66 -11.62 16.13
N MET A 155 -12.87 -11.12 15.86
CA MET A 155 -13.50 -10.09 16.68
C MET A 155 -14.90 -10.49 17.12
N SER A 156 -15.18 -10.35 18.41
CA SER A 156 -16.52 -10.57 18.93
C SER A 156 -17.48 -9.53 18.36
N ARG A 157 -18.68 -9.93 17.95
CA ARG A 157 -19.77 -9.03 17.49
C ARG A 157 -19.46 -8.20 16.24
N VAL A 158 -18.30 -8.37 15.61
CA VAL A 158 -17.98 -7.77 14.31
C VAL A 158 -17.85 -8.88 13.30
N PRO A 159 -18.70 -8.93 12.26
CA PRO A 159 -18.66 -10.02 11.30
C PRO A 159 -17.38 -9.94 10.46
N ARG A 160 -16.75 -11.08 10.19
CA ARG A 160 -15.51 -11.18 9.42
C ARG A 160 -15.53 -10.42 8.08
N ARG A 161 -16.69 -10.34 7.42
CA ARG A 161 -16.91 -9.56 6.19
C ARG A 161 -16.56 -8.07 6.28
N ALA A 162 -16.36 -7.51 7.48
CA ALA A 162 -15.87 -6.15 7.67
C ALA A 162 -14.35 -6.01 7.39
N PHE A 163 -13.66 -7.13 7.21
CA PHE A 163 -12.19 -7.21 7.08
C PHE A 163 -11.72 -7.81 5.76
N GLY A 164 -12.62 -8.29 4.90
CA GLY A 164 -12.25 -8.77 3.57
C GLY A 164 -13.41 -9.26 2.71
N GLU A 165 -13.21 -9.26 1.40
CA GLU A 165 -14.17 -9.73 0.39
C GLU A 165 -14.32 -11.27 0.43
N SER A 166 -13.24 -12.02 0.63
CA SER A 166 -13.29 -13.50 0.64
C SER A 166 -13.92 -14.10 1.89
N SER A 167 -14.23 -13.25 2.88
CA SER A 167 -14.79 -13.62 4.19
C SER A 167 -16.08 -14.45 4.14
N ARG A 168 -16.75 -14.52 2.98
CA ARG A 168 -18.01 -15.25 2.80
C ARG A 168 -17.80 -16.74 2.55
N ASP A 169 -16.79 -17.08 1.76
CA ASP A 169 -16.66 -18.42 1.16
C ASP A 169 -15.37 -19.13 1.56
N ALA A 170 -14.46 -18.45 2.26
CA ALA A 170 -13.17 -18.99 2.69
C ALA A 170 -13.06 -19.12 4.23
N ALA A 171 -12.17 -20.01 4.70
CA ALA A 171 -11.88 -20.18 6.12
C ALA A 171 -11.11 -18.99 6.72
N PHE A 172 -10.39 -18.26 5.87
CA PHE A 172 -9.68 -17.03 6.22
C PHE A 172 -10.01 -15.95 5.20
N THR A 173 -9.87 -14.69 5.60
CA THR A 173 -9.88 -13.57 4.65
C THR A 173 -8.67 -13.62 3.72
N GLU A 174 -8.65 -12.75 2.71
CA GLU A 174 -7.40 -12.29 2.10
C GLU A 174 -6.49 -11.64 3.15
N VAL A 175 -5.31 -11.14 2.73
CA VAL A 175 -4.54 -10.25 3.61
C VAL A 175 -5.40 -9.02 3.93
N ALA A 176 -6.00 -9.03 5.12
CA ALA A 176 -6.93 -8.00 5.56
C ALA A 176 -6.17 -6.72 5.90
N ALA A 177 -4.97 -6.87 6.46
CA ALA A 177 -4.03 -5.79 6.66
C ALA A 177 -2.58 -6.26 6.54
N ALA A 178 -1.73 -5.38 6.00
CA ALA A 178 -0.29 -5.48 6.05
C ALA A 178 0.22 -4.41 7.03
N THR A 179 0.74 -4.85 8.18
CA THR A 179 0.97 -3.97 9.33
C THR A 179 2.44 -3.57 9.44
N GLN A 180 2.69 -2.26 9.41
CA GLN A 180 4.00 -1.64 9.58
C GLN A 180 4.14 -1.03 10.97
N ILE A 181 5.32 -1.18 11.56
CA ILE A 181 5.71 -0.41 12.74
C ILE A 181 6.24 0.95 12.27
N VAL A 182 5.72 2.03 12.84
CA VAL A 182 6.09 3.41 12.50
C VAL A 182 6.67 4.14 13.70
N SER A 183 7.62 5.02 13.41
CA SER A 183 8.29 5.86 14.41
C SER A 183 7.45 7.06 14.83
N ASP A 184 6.63 7.59 13.92
CA ASP A 184 5.68 8.67 14.15
C ASP A 184 4.34 8.31 13.48
N TYR A 185 3.38 7.94 14.32
CA TYR A 185 2.04 7.55 13.87
C TYR A 185 1.35 8.66 13.07
N ASP A 186 1.39 9.89 13.58
CA ASP A 186 0.66 11.00 12.97
C ASP A 186 1.31 11.42 11.63
N ALA A 187 2.64 11.32 11.52
CA ALA A 187 3.35 11.51 10.25
C ALA A 187 2.99 10.42 9.23
N ALA A 188 2.96 9.15 9.64
CA ALA A 188 2.58 8.04 8.77
C ALA A 188 1.12 8.20 8.27
N VAL A 189 0.18 8.51 9.17
CA VAL A 189 -1.22 8.79 8.79
C VAL A 189 -1.30 9.94 7.77
N ARG A 190 -0.59 11.06 8.01
CA ARG A 190 -0.55 12.18 7.06
C ARG A 190 -0.01 11.78 5.69
N PHE A 191 1.06 10.97 5.65
CA PHE A 191 1.63 10.47 4.41
C PHE A 191 0.61 9.67 3.60
N TYR A 192 0.02 8.63 4.21
CA TYR A 192 -0.94 7.78 3.51
C TYR A 192 -2.25 8.51 3.17
N ALA A 193 -2.71 9.45 4.00
CA ALA A 193 -3.89 10.26 3.69
C ALA A 193 -3.67 11.18 2.48
N ARG A 194 -2.47 11.75 2.33
CA ARG A 194 -2.16 12.62 1.20
C ARG A 194 -1.87 11.83 -0.07
N VAL A 195 -1.09 10.75 0.03
CA VAL A 195 -0.58 10.03 -1.14
C VAL A 195 -1.54 8.93 -1.60
N PHE A 196 -2.27 8.29 -0.68
CA PHE A 196 -3.13 7.12 -0.96
C PHE A 196 -4.61 7.35 -0.60
N ASP A 197 -4.99 8.58 -0.21
CA ASP A 197 -6.35 8.90 0.26
C ASP A 197 -6.84 7.96 1.38
N CYS A 198 -5.89 7.39 2.14
CA CYS A 198 -6.23 6.49 3.23
C CYS A 198 -6.77 7.28 4.42
N VAL A 199 -7.80 6.73 5.06
CA VAL A 199 -8.33 7.22 6.32
C VAL A 199 -8.27 6.11 7.36
N PRO A 200 -8.04 6.41 8.64
CA PRO A 200 -8.16 5.42 9.70
C PRO A 200 -9.60 4.91 9.80
N ALA A 201 -9.79 3.59 9.81
CA ALA A 201 -11.10 3.00 10.06
C ALA A 201 -11.55 3.27 11.51
N ALA A 202 -10.64 3.10 12.46
CA ALA A 202 -10.68 3.68 13.79
C ALA A 202 -9.29 3.55 14.45
N GLU A 203 -9.00 4.49 15.34
CA GLU A 203 -7.77 4.50 16.13
C GLU A 203 -7.99 3.74 17.44
N THR A 204 -7.04 2.87 17.77
CA THR A 204 -7.05 2.09 19.00
C THR A 204 -5.73 2.30 19.73
N VAL A 205 -5.84 2.64 21.01
CA VAL A 205 -4.72 2.56 21.94
C VAL A 205 -4.96 1.31 22.80
N VAL A 206 -4.09 0.32 22.68
CA VAL A 206 -4.11 -0.87 23.51
C VAL A 206 -3.09 -0.70 24.64
N ASP A 207 -3.60 -0.78 25.87
CA ASP A 207 -2.84 -0.75 27.12
C ASP A 207 -3.24 -1.99 27.95
N ASP A 208 -2.84 -3.16 27.44
CA ASP A 208 -3.19 -4.46 28.03
C ASP A 208 -1.91 -5.26 28.33
N ALA A 209 -1.68 -5.55 29.60
CA ALA A 209 -0.48 -6.25 30.05
C ALA A 209 -0.37 -7.67 29.49
N GLY A 210 -1.50 -8.34 29.23
CA GLY A 210 -1.54 -9.68 28.64
C GLY A 210 -1.06 -9.66 27.20
N LEU A 211 -1.56 -8.72 26.39
CA LEU A 211 -1.10 -8.52 25.01
C LEU A 211 0.37 -8.09 24.95
N VAL A 212 0.79 -7.16 25.82
CA VAL A 212 2.20 -6.72 25.93
C VAL A 212 3.12 -7.91 26.20
N ALA A 213 2.75 -8.77 27.14
CA ALA A 213 3.50 -9.99 27.46
C ALA A 213 3.50 -10.98 26.28
N ALA A 214 2.34 -11.21 25.65
CA ALA A 214 2.20 -12.13 24.51
C ALA A 214 3.02 -11.71 23.28
N LEU A 215 3.19 -10.40 23.08
CA LEU A 215 4.02 -9.84 22.01
C LEU A 215 5.51 -9.75 22.38
N GLY A 216 5.89 -10.09 23.62
CA GLY A 216 7.26 -9.96 24.10
C GLY A 216 7.74 -8.51 24.17
N LEU A 217 6.83 -7.58 24.49
CA LEU A 217 7.14 -6.15 24.61
C LEU A 217 7.56 -5.81 26.05
N PRO A 218 8.38 -4.75 26.23
CA PRO A 218 8.70 -4.26 27.57
C PRO A 218 7.42 -3.89 28.37
N PRO A 219 7.41 -4.06 29.70
CA PRO A 219 6.31 -3.56 30.54
C PRO A 219 6.07 -2.06 30.31
N GLU A 220 4.81 -1.62 30.49
CA GLU A 220 4.37 -0.22 30.29
C GLU A 220 4.42 0.26 28.82
N THR A 221 4.54 -0.67 27.86
CA THR A 221 4.40 -0.36 26.43
C THR A 221 2.93 -0.22 26.08
N ARG A 222 2.55 0.89 25.47
CA ARG A 222 1.23 1.09 24.85
C ARG A 222 1.34 0.96 23.34
N LEU A 223 0.29 0.43 22.71
CA LEU A 223 0.22 0.25 21.27
C LEU A 223 -0.81 1.23 20.71
N ARG A 224 -0.37 2.26 20.01
CA ARG A 224 -1.25 3.12 19.22
C ARG A 224 -1.33 2.56 17.81
N MET A 225 -2.51 2.15 17.37
CA MET A 225 -2.67 1.47 16.09
C MET A 225 -3.95 1.84 15.34
N SER A 226 -3.90 1.69 14.01
CA SER A 226 -5.08 1.73 13.17
C SER A 226 -4.86 0.92 11.90
N PHE A 227 -5.97 0.41 11.34
CA PHE A 227 -6.00 -0.03 9.95
C PHE A 227 -6.49 1.13 9.09
N ILE A 228 -5.68 1.53 8.12
CA ILE A 228 -5.97 2.63 7.21
C ILE A 228 -6.15 2.10 5.78
N GLY A 229 -7.03 2.74 5.04
CA GLY A 229 -7.28 2.42 3.63
C GLY A 229 -8.18 3.47 3.00
N PRO A 230 -8.37 3.44 1.67
CA PRO A 230 -9.41 4.25 1.04
C PRO A 230 -10.77 4.02 1.72
N PRO A 231 -11.68 5.01 1.78
CA PRO A 231 -12.93 4.88 2.53
C PRO A 231 -13.82 3.68 2.17
N ALA A 232 -13.72 3.19 0.93
CA ALA A 232 -14.48 2.03 0.45
C ALA A 232 -13.79 0.67 0.73
N ALA A 233 -12.56 0.68 1.26
CA ALA A 233 -11.76 -0.53 1.45
C ALA A 233 -12.28 -1.40 2.60
N VAL A 234 -12.64 -2.63 2.29
CA VAL A 234 -13.08 -3.63 3.27
C VAL A 234 -11.90 -4.47 3.77
N GLY A 235 -11.02 -4.92 2.86
CA GLY A 235 -9.75 -5.61 3.12
C GLY A 235 -8.54 -4.88 2.53
N GLY A 236 -7.37 -5.51 2.50
CA GLY A 236 -6.16 -4.91 1.91
C GLY A 236 -5.68 -3.63 2.59
N LYS A 237 -5.89 -3.48 3.90
CA LYS A 237 -5.54 -2.25 4.61
C LYS A 237 -4.05 -2.16 4.90
N VAL A 238 -3.55 -0.95 5.14
CA VAL A 238 -2.25 -0.74 5.76
C VAL A 238 -2.48 -0.66 7.26
N GLY A 239 -1.87 -1.55 8.03
CA GLY A 239 -1.84 -1.42 9.48
C GLY A 239 -0.71 -0.49 9.89
N LEU A 240 -0.99 0.47 10.75
CA LEU A 240 0.02 1.31 11.39
C LEU A 240 0.05 0.99 12.88
N VAL A 241 1.24 0.70 13.41
CA VAL A 241 1.45 0.49 14.84
C VAL A 241 2.62 1.36 15.30
N ALA A 242 2.37 2.22 16.28
CA ALA A 242 3.41 2.89 17.04
C ALA A 242 3.47 2.30 18.46
N TYR A 243 4.68 1.96 18.89
CA TYR A 243 4.94 1.54 20.26
C TYR A 243 5.36 2.74 21.08
N GLU A 244 4.60 3.03 22.14
CA GLU A 244 4.83 4.18 23.00
C GLU A 244 5.20 3.72 24.41
N GLY A 245 6.20 4.35 25.01
CA GLY A 245 6.63 4.07 26.38
C GLY A 245 8.12 4.33 26.59
N PRO A 246 8.56 4.48 27.84
CA PRO A 246 9.94 4.86 28.15
C PRO A 246 10.97 3.83 27.68
N ARG A 247 10.60 2.54 27.65
CA ARG A 247 11.51 1.43 27.27
C ARG A 247 11.51 1.09 25.78
N VAL A 248 10.66 1.73 24.99
CA VAL A 248 10.60 1.57 23.52
C VAL A 248 11.01 2.84 22.77
N ALA A 249 11.31 3.92 23.50
CA ALA A 249 11.78 5.19 22.95
C ALA A 249 13.11 5.07 22.19
N ASP A 250 13.89 4.02 22.45
CA ASP A 250 15.15 3.72 21.75
C ASP A 250 14.96 2.83 20.50
N SER A 251 13.74 2.74 19.96
CA SER A 251 13.45 1.98 18.74
C SER A 251 14.37 2.39 17.58
N ARG A 252 14.85 1.40 16.82
CA ARG A 252 15.77 1.64 15.70
C ARG A 252 15.05 1.48 14.38
N SER A 253 15.46 2.25 13.38
CA SER A 253 15.04 2.03 12.01
C SER A 253 15.81 0.86 11.41
N LEU A 254 15.09 -0.17 10.98
CA LEU A 254 15.63 -1.31 10.23
C LEU A 254 15.54 -1.10 8.72
N SER A 255 15.16 0.08 8.25
CA SER A 255 15.06 0.38 6.81
C SER A 255 16.35 0.10 6.03
N ALA A 256 17.52 0.25 6.67
CA ALA A 256 18.82 -0.15 6.11
C ALA A 256 19.06 -1.68 6.14
N HIS A 257 18.61 -2.37 7.20
CA HIS A 257 18.63 -3.85 7.27
C HIS A 257 17.64 -4.45 6.26
N ALA A 258 16.61 -3.69 5.89
CA ALA A 258 15.68 -3.98 4.84
C ALA A 258 16.28 -3.81 3.43
N ALA A 259 17.59 -3.59 3.24
CA ALA A 259 18.15 -3.24 1.94
C ALA A 259 19.17 -4.27 1.42
N PRO A 260 19.27 -4.43 0.09
CA PRO A 260 18.14 -4.69 -0.79
C PRO A 260 17.57 -6.11 -0.61
N SER A 261 18.26 -7.02 0.07
CA SER A 261 17.98 -8.45 -0.05
C SER A 261 17.17 -9.07 1.09
N ALA A 262 17.04 -8.48 2.27
CA ALA A 262 16.48 -9.18 3.43
C ALA A 262 15.12 -9.89 3.20
N ARG A 263 14.98 -11.12 3.72
CA ARG A 263 13.71 -11.87 3.69
C ARG A 263 12.65 -11.17 4.54
N GLY A 264 11.39 -11.32 4.15
CA GLY A 264 10.25 -10.69 4.79
C GLY A 264 9.29 -10.05 3.80
N VAL A 265 8.31 -9.29 4.29
CA VAL A 265 7.43 -8.48 3.44
C VAL A 265 8.23 -7.29 2.90
N ARG A 266 8.26 -7.18 1.57
CA ARG A 266 9.06 -6.21 0.83
C ARG A 266 8.25 -5.08 0.29
N VAL A 267 7.19 -5.40 -0.44
CA VAL A 267 6.44 -4.42 -1.24
C VAL A 267 4.97 -4.51 -0.91
N MET A 268 4.34 -3.37 -0.66
CA MET A 268 2.88 -3.24 -0.73
C MET A 268 2.52 -2.59 -2.06
N THR A 269 1.64 -3.24 -2.83
CA THR A 269 1.28 -2.80 -4.18
C THR A 269 -0.15 -2.27 -4.23
N PHE A 270 -0.33 -1.12 -4.87
CA PHE A 270 -1.61 -0.43 -5.01
C PHE A 270 -1.92 -0.15 -6.48
N GLU A 271 -3.19 -0.18 -6.82
CA GLU A 271 -3.68 0.28 -8.12
C GLU A 271 -4.00 1.77 -8.07
N THR A 272 -3.70 2.48 -9.14
CA THR A 272 -4.12 3.88 -9.34
C THR A 272 -4.46 4.12 -10.80
N ASP A 273 -5.25 5.17 -11.05
CA ASP A 273 -5.52 5.65 -12.40
C ASP A 273 -4.44 6.59 -12.96
N ASP A 274 -3.51 7.05 -12.12
CA ASP A 274 -2.44 7.97 -12.54
C ASP A 274 -1.17 7.74 -11.71
N VAL A 275 -0.30 6.87 -12.23
CA VAL A 275 0.98 6.53 -11.59
C VAL A 275 1.88 7.75 -11.48
N ASP A 276 1.99 8.53 -12.54
CA ASP A 276 2.92 9.66 -12.63
C ASP A 276 2.56 10.75 -11.61
N ARG A 277 1.28 11.09 -11.50
CA ARG A 277 0.79 12.05 -10.49
C ARG A 277 0.99 11.53 -9.06
N ARG A 278 0.65 10.27 -8.80
CA ARG A 278 0.80 9.69 -7.45
C ARG A 278 2.26 9.57 -7.04
N HIS A 279 3.13 9.24 -7.97
CA HIS A 279 4.56 9.21 -7.74
C HIS A 279 5.08 10.59 -7.32
N ALA A 280 4.77 11.64 -8.08
CA ALA A 280 5.14 13.01 -7.72
C ALA A 280 4.58 13.44 -6.36
N LEU A 281 3.32 13.07 -6.06
CA LEU A 281 2.71 13.34 -4.77
C LEU A 281 3.42 12.62 -3.62
N ALA A 282 3.90 11.39 -3.84
CA ALA A 282 4.69 10.66 -2.86
C ALA A 282 6.02 11.38 -2.55
N LEU A 283 6.76 11.79 -3.59
CA LEU A 283 8.03 12.50 -3.43
C LEU A 283 7.85 13.83 -2.69
N LEU A 284 6.81 14.59 -3.03
CA LEU A 284 6.45 15.84 -2.34
C LEU A 284 6.09 15.64 -0.85
N ASN A 285 5.75 14.42 -0.44
CA ASN A 285 5.42 14.07 0.93
C ASN A 285 6.51 13.22 1.61
N GLY A 286 7.75 13.31 1.13
CA GLY A 286 8.92 12.74 1.78
C GLY A 286 9.20 11.28 1.46
N ALA A 287 8.55 10.71 0.42
CA ALA A 287 8.97 9.42 -0.10
C ALA A 287 10.31 9.53 -0.84
N ALA A 288 11.13 8.48 -0.75
CA ALA A 288 12.36 8.37 -1.53
C ALA A 288 12.12 7.50 -2.78
N GLU A 289 12.47 8.02 -3.97
CA GLU A 289 12.31 7.28 -5.22
C GLU A 289 13.13 5.98 -5.21
N ILE A 290 12.53 4.89 -5.68
CA ILE A 290 13.22 3.63 -5.98
C ILE A 290 13.27 3.40 -7.48
N ALA A 291 12.13 3.55 -8.16
CA ALA A 291 12.03 3.51 -9.60
C ALA A 291 11.01 4.53 -10.10
N PRO A 292 11.36 5.37 -11.09
CA PRO A 292 10.45 6.35 -11.65
C PRO A 292 9.31 5.66 -12.42
N PRO A 293 8.22 6.40 -12.73
CA PRO A 293 7.16 5.93 -13.61
C PRO A 293 7.68 5.40 -14.95
N ALA A 294 7.47 4.11 -15.20
CA ALA A 294 7.89 3.40 -16.41
C ALA A 294 6.88 2.29 -16.75
N ASP A 295 6.86 1.83 -17.99
CA ASP A 295 6.16 0.59 -18.32
C ASP A 295 7.02 -0.61 -17.91
N GLY A 296 6.45 -1.56 -17.20
CA GLY A 296 7.19 -2.69 -16.66
C GLY A 296 6.31 -3.86 -16.26
N LEU A 297 6.93 -5.03 -16.15
CA LEU A 297 6.27 -6.25 -15.68
C LEU A 297 5.92 -6.11 -14.20
N VAL A 298 4.66 -6.39 -13.85
CA VAL A 298 4.15 -6.52 -12.48
C VAL A 298 3.38 -7.85 -12.41
N PRO A 299 3.95 -8.92 -11.82
CA PRO A 299 3.24 -10.18 -11.66
C PRO A 299 2.01 -10.06 -10.73
N PRO A 300 0.87 -10.71 -11.02
CA PRO A 300 0.56 -11.46 -12.25
C PRO A 300 -0.03 -10.61 -13.40
N LEU A 301 -0.17 -9.30 -13.20
CA LEU A 301 -0.86 -8.36 -14.10
C LEU A 301 -0.24 -8.23 -15.50
N GLY A 302 1.04 -8.59 -15.65
CA GLY A 302 1.77 -8.40 -16.90
C GLY A 302 2.39 -7.01 -16.99
N ARG A 303 2.55 -6.50 -18.21
CA ARG A 303 3.19 -5.19 -18.44
C ARG A 303 2.19 -4.05 -18.25
N VAL A 304 2.46 -3.18 -17.29
CA VAL A 304 1.63 -2.04 -16.90
C VAL A 304 2.51 -0.82 -16.64
N ARG A 305 1.89 0.37 -16.61
CA ARG A 305 2.57 1.57 -16.10
C ARG A 305 2.75 1.39 -14.60
N THR A 306 3.97 1.55 -14.08
CA THR A 306 4.26 1.33 -12.66
C THR A 306 5.42 2.20 -12.18
N SER A 307 5.47 2.45 -10.88
CA SER A 307 6.59 3.09 -10.20
C SER A 307 6.70 2.57 -8.76
N SER A 308 7.83 2.82 -8.11
CA SER A 308 8.01 2.47 -6.71
C SER A 308 8.84 3.49 -5.94
N PHE A 309 8.58 3.56 -4.65
CA PHE A 309 9.23 4.49 -3.73
C PHE A 309 9.16 3.95 -2.30
N ARG A 310 10.03 4.47 -1.44
CA ARG A 310 10.08 4.16 -0.02
C ARG A 310 9.27 5.22 0.75
N SER A 311 8.34 4.80 1.60
CA SER A 311 7.66 5.72 2.53
C SER A 311 8.64 6.30 3.55
N PRO A 312 8.30 7.40 4.26
CA PRO A 312 9.16 7.98 5.28
C PRO A 312 9.64 6.97 6.35
N ASP A 313 8.77 6.04 6.77
CA ASP A 313 9.09 4.96 7.72
C ASP A 313 9.67 3.70 7.04
N GLY A 314 10.10 3.78 5.79
CA GLY A 314 10.94 2.75 5.16
C GLY A 314 10.23 1.65 4.38
N ALA A 315 8.89 1.60 4.36
CA ALA A 315 8.15 0.60 3.58
C ALA A 315 8.32 0.84 2.08
N VAL A 316 8.55 -0.21 1.29
CA VAL A 316 8.55 -0.08 -0.18
C VAL A 316 7.12 -0.19 -0.68
N LEU A 317 6.71 0.79 -1.46
CA LEU A 317 5.38 0.91 -2.04
C LEU A 317 5.51 0.86 -3.57
N GLU A 318 4.67 0.06 -4.21
CA GLU A 318 4.56 -0.03 -5.66
C GLU A 318 3.16 0.45 -6.06
N ILE A 319 3.09 1.32 -7.06
CA ILE A 319 1.83 1.74 -7.67
C ILE A 319 1.81 1.32 -9.12
N TYR A 320 0.65 0.93 -9.63
CA TYR A 320 0.47 0.60 -11.04
C TYR A 320 -0.86 1.14 -11.59
N ASP A 321 -0.90 1.36 -12.89
CA ASP A 321 -2.12 1.64 -13.65
C ASP A 321 -2.30 0.56 -14.73
N PRO A 322 -3.35 -0.27 -14.65
CA PRO A 322 -3.59 -1.35 -15.60
C PRO A 322 -4.13 -0.84 -16.95
N SER A 323 -4.45 0.45 -17.07
CA SER A 323 -5.03 1.02 -18.28
C SER A 323 -4.06 0.87 -19.47
N PRO A 324 -4.50 0.30 -20.60
CA PRO A 324 -3.66 0.13 -21.78
C PRO A 324 -3.32 1.49 -22.40
N ALA A 325 -2.19 1.57 -23.11
CA ALA A 325 -1.77 2.81 -23.78
C ALA A 325 -2.85 3.38 -24.73
N ALA A 326 -3.65 2.52 -25.37
CA ALA A 326 -4.76 2.92 -26.25
C ALA A 326 -5.91 3.66 -25.56
N ALA A 327 -5.98 3.62 -24.22
CA ALA A 327 -6.91 4.41 -23.42
C ALA A 327 -6.51 5.90 -23.34
N PHE A 328 -5.31 6.26 -23.79
CA PHE A 328 -4.77 7.63 -23.74
C PHE A 328 -4.67 8.23 -25.14
N VAL A 329 -4.97 9.53 -25.26
CA VAL A 329 -4.91 10.29 -26.51
C VAL A 329 -3.83 11.36 -26.40
N PRO A 330 -2.90 11.49 -27.37
CA PRO A 330 -1.95 12.59 -27.38
C PRO A 330 -2.66 13.93 -27.56
N VAL A 331 -2.27 14.93 -26.77
CA VAL A 331 -2.95 16.23 -26.74
C VAL A 331 -2.03 17.41 -27.06
N LEU A 332 -0.75 17.35 -26.68
CA LEU A 332 0.29 18.35 -26.96
C LEU A 332 1.69 17.80 -26.68
N ASP A 333 2.72 18.55 -27.06
CA ASP A 333 4.10 18.25 -26.68
C ASP A 333 4.32 18.38 -25.17
N ALA A 334 5.12 17.48 -24.59
CA ALA A 334 5.43 17.50 -23.17
C ALA A 334 6.19 18.76 -22.74
N GLY A 335 6.99 19.37 -23.63
CA GLY A 335 7.71 20.62 -23.39
C GLY A 335 6.79 21.83 -23.25
N ASP A 336 5.58 21.79 -23.83
CA ASP A 336 4.61 22.89 -23.78
C ASP A 336 3.83 22.97 -22.44
N VAL A 337 3.99 21.96 -21.57
CA VAL A 337 3.46 21.99 -20.20
C VAL A 337 4.58 22.36 -19.24
N THR A 338 4.49 23.57 -18.68
CA THR A 338 5.46 24.13 -17.74
C THR A 338 4.91 24.20 -16.31
N GLU A 339 5.78 24.10 -15.32
CA GLU A 339 5.41 24.30 -13.91
C GLU A 339 4.99 25.75 -13.65
N GLY A 340 4.05 25.96 -12.72
CA GLY A 340 3.59 27.29 -12.31
C GLY A 340 2.63 27.97 -13.30
N ARG A 341 2.28 27.33 -14.43
CA ARG A 341 1.30 27.81 -15.40
C ARG A 341 0.31 26.71 -15.75
N LEU A 342 -0.95 27.11 -16.00
CA LEU A 342 -1.95 26.22 -16.59
C LEU A 342 -1.93 26.34 -18.12
N THR A 343 -1.66 25.22 -18.78
CA THR A 343 -1.84 25.04 -20.24
C THR A 343 -3.17 24.31 -20.46
N VAL A 344 -4.04 24.83 -21.32
CA VAL A 344 -5.36 24.24 -21.55
C VAL A 344 -5.39 23.49 -22.87
N VAL A 345 -5.99 22.29 -22.83
CA VAL A 345 -6.40 21.56 -24.03
C VAL A 345 -7.89 21.31 -24.04
N ALA A 346 -8.46 21.28 -25.24
CA ALA A 346 -9.84 20.87 -25.47
C ALA A 346 -9.85 19.86 -26.62
N ARG A 347 -10.35 18.66 -26.35
CA ARG A 347 -10.64 17.61 -27.35
C ARG A 347 -11.97 16.93 -27.01
N PRO A 348 -12.77 16.50 -27.99
CA PRO A 348 -14.01 15.77 -27.72
C PRO A 348 -13.83 14.56 -26.78
N GLU A 349 -12.73 13.81 -26.95
CA GLU A 349 -12.46 12.54 -26.26
C GLU A 349 -12.06 12.70 -24.79
N VAL A 350 -11.53 13.87 -24.41
CA VAL A 350 -11.00 14.13 -23.05
C VAL A 350 -11.66 15.34 -22.38
N GLY A 351 -12.46 16.11 -23.13
CA GLY A 351 -13.05 17.38 -22.72
C GLY A 351 -12.04 18.51 -22.61
N ARG A 352 -12.36 19.50 -21.77
CA ARG A 352 -11.50 20.67 -21.50
C ARG A 352 -10.69 20.45 -20.23
N VAL A 353 -9.37 20.43 -20.36
CA VAL A 353 -8.44 20.00 -19.30
C VAL A 353 -7.35 21.05 -19.13
N ALA A 354 -7.08 21.43 -17.88
CA ALA A 354 -5.99 22.29 -17.48
C ALA A 354 -4.80 21.43 -17.01
N LEU A 355 -3.64 21.72 -17.57
CA LEU A 355 -2.40 20.96 -17.40
C LEU A 355 -1.34 21.83 -16.75
N THR A 356 -0.54 21.25 -15.86
CA THR A 356 0.69 21.86 -15.36
C THR A 356 1.71 20.78 -15.02
N ARG A 357 2.92 21.18 -14.62
CA ARG A 357 3.87 20.27 -13.99
C ARG A 357 3.96 20.53 -12.51
N ILE A 358 4.01 19.46 -11.74
CA ILE A 358 4.27 19.47 -10.30
C ILE A 358 5.32 18.40 -10.01
N ALA A 359 6.46 18.79 -9.44
CA ALA A 359 7.57 17.87 -9.15
C ALA A 359 7.94 16.98 -10.35
N GLY A 360 8.04 17.60 -11.53
CA GLY A 360 8.38 16.92 -12.79
C GLY A 360 7.23 16.18 -13.48
N ALA A 361 6.19 15.74 -12.77
CA ALA A 361 5.04 15.04 -13.36
C ALA A 361 4.03 16.01 -13.98
N VAL A 362 3.42 15.60 -15.10
CA VAL A 362 2.27 16.32 -15.67
C VAL A 362 1.05 16.02 -14.82
N VAL A 363 0.42 17.07 -14.30
CA VAL A 363 -0.84 16.98 -13.56
C VAL A 363 -1.94 17.61 -14.39
N ALA A 364 -3.04 16.88 -14.53
CA ALA A 364 -4.18 17.28 -15.33
C ALA A 364 -5.45 17.27 -14.49
N LEU A 365 -6.20 18.37 -14.55
CA LEU A 365 -7.52 18.51 -13.94
C LEU A 365 -8.52 18.94 -15.01
N GLU A 366 -9.77 18.52 -14.89
CA GLU A 366 -10.85 19.14 -15.65
C GLU A 366 -10.80 20.65 -15.38
N ASP A 367 -10.87 21.46 -16.44
CA ASP A 367 -10.71 22.90 -16.35
C ASP A 367 -12.02 23.56 -15.87
N ARG A 368 -12.44 23.15 -14.67
CA ARG A 368 -13.71 23.43 -14.06
C ARG A 368 -13.57 23.41 -12.54
N CYS A 369 -13.80 24.55 -11.91
CA CYS A 369 -13.83 24.67 -10.47
C CYS A 369 -14.95 23.79 -9.89
N PRO A 370 -14.68 22.97 -8.85
CA PRO A 370 -15.68 22.06 -8.29
C PRO A 370 -16.81 22.78 -7.54
N HIS A 371 -16.68 24.08 -7.27
CA HIS A 371 -17.71 24.89 -6.63
C HIS A 371 -18.82 25.26 -7.63
N LEU A 372 -18.60 26.27 -8.49
CA LEU A 372 -19.60 26.76 -9.44
C LEU A 372 -19.21 26.61 -10.91
N GLY A 373 -18.11 25.89 -11.19
CA GLY A 373 -17.74 25.54 -12.57
C GLY A 373 -16.88 26.56 -13.31
N ALA A 374 -16.33 27.57 -12.62
CA ALA A 374 -15.40 28.54 -13.20
C ALA A 374 -14.22 27.84 -13.90
N PRO A 375 -13.72 28.32 -15.05
CA PRO A 375 -12.48 27.84 -15.64
C PRO A 375 -11.32 28.04 -14.66
N LEU A 376 -10.67 26.95 -14.25
CA LEU A 376 -9.47 27.02 -13.40
C LEU A 376 -8.33 27.76 -14.11
N SER A 377 -8.25 27.62 -15.44
CA SER A 377 -7.28 28.31 -16.29
C SER A 377 -7.41 29.84 -16.29
N ALA A 378 -8.57 30.37 -15.89
CA ALA A 378 -8.77 31.82 -15.75
C ALA A 378 -8.42 32.31 -14.33
N GLY A 379 -8.04 31.39 -13.43
CA GLY A 379 -7.58 31.69 -12.09
C GLY A 379 -6.10 32.04 -12.02
N THR A 380 -5.63 32.32 -10.80
CA THR A 380 -4.23 32.66 -10.52
C THR A 380 -3.51 31.44 -9.93
N VAL A 381 -2.37 31.07 -10.52
CA VAL A 381 -1.53 29.97 -10.01
C VAL A 381 -0.42 30.53 -9.12
N THR A 382 -0.27 29.97 -7.93
CA THR A 382 0.85 30.25 -7.02
C THR A 382 1.42 28.94 -6.53
N GLY A 383 2.59 28.55 -7.05
CA GLY A 383 3.20 27.25 -6.79
C GLY A 383 2.26 26.11 -7.18
N ARG A 384 1.83 25.32 -6.19
CA ARG A 384 0.95 24.15 -6.37
C ARG A 384 -0.53 24.49 -6.27
N ARG A 385 -0.90 25.76 -6.14
CA ARG A 385 -2.27 26.21 -5.87
C ARG A 385 -2.82 26.97 -7.05
N VAL A 386 -4.09 26.75 -7.38
CA VAL A 386 -4.85 27.63 -8.26
C VAL A 386 -6.00 28.27 -7.48
N VAL A 387 -6.08 29.59 -7.54
CA VAL A 387 -7.17 30.38 -6.97
C VAL A 387 -8.25 30.56 -8.03
N CYS A 388 -9.45 30.05 -7.75
CA CYS A 388 -10.61 30.17 -8.63
C CYS A 388 -10.97 31.64 -8.87
N PRO A 389 -11.19 32.07 -10.13
CA PRO A 389 -11.41 33.48 -10.47
C PRO A 389 -12.77 34.03 -10.03
N TRP A 390 -13.73 33.19 -9.68
CA TRP A 390 -15.07 33.66 -9.29
C TRP A 390 -15.22 33.90 -7.79
N HIS A 391 -14.77 32.97 -6.95
CA HIS A 391 -15.05 32.98 -5.51
C HIS A 391 -13.80 32.72 -4.64
N GLY A 392 -12.60 32.72 -5.23
CA GLY A 392 -11.35 32.61 -4.48
C GLY A 392 -11.05 31.24 -3.88
N TRP A 393 -11.82 30.20 -4.21
CA TRP A 393 -11.53 28.82 -3.78
C TRP A 393 -10.12 28.41 -4.21
N VAL A 394 -9.34 27.90 -3.27
CA VAL A 394 -7.96 27.48 -3.52
C VAL A 394 -7.95 25.96 -3.74
N ILE A 395 -7.53 25.53 -4.93
CA ILE A 395 -7.39 24.12 -5.26
C ILE A 395 -5.89 23.78 -5.27
N ASP A 396 -5.51 22.76 -4.52
CA ASP A 396 -4.18 22.16 -4.63
C ASP A 396 -4.13 21.31 -5.90
N LEU A 397 -3.28 21.69 -6.86
CA LEU A 397 -3.18 21.07 -8.17
C LEU A 397 -2.73 19.60 -8.08
N ALA A 398 -1.89 19.25 -7.11
CA ALA A 398 -1.34 17.90 -6.95
C ALA A 398 -2.36 16.91 -6.36
N THR A 399 -3.17 17.36 -5.39
CA THR A 399 -4.19 16.54 -4.72
C THR A 399 -5.58 16.70 -5.32
N ALA A 400 -5.80 17.75 -6.12
CA ALA A 400 -7.09 18.23 -6.62
C ALA A 400 -8.07 18.67 -5.51
N LYS A 401 -7.66 18.65 -4.23
CA LYS A 401 -8.52 18.98 -3.10
C LYS A 401 -8.61 20.50 -2.91
N VAL A 402 -9.77 20.96 -2.45
CA VAL A 402 -9.98 22.36 -2.07
C VAL A 402 -9.43 22.58 -0.66
N GLU A 403 -8.64 23.63 -0.47
CA GLU A 403 -8.18 24.02 0.88
C GLU A 403 -9.35 24.49 1.74
N GLY A 404 -9.54 23.86 2.91
CA GLY A 404 -10.67 24.13 3.81
C GLY A 404 -12.03 23.61 3.32
N GLY A 405 -12.09 22.96 2.14
CA GLY A 405 -13.30 22.36 1.59
C GLY A 405 -13.32 20.85 1.78
N GLU A 406 -13.77 20.37 2.94
CA GLU A 406 -13.85 18.94 3.22
C GLU A 406 -14.73 18.21 2.18
N GLY A 407 -14.18 17.15 1.59
CA GLY A 407 -14.89 16.34 0.59
C GLY A 407 -15.05 17.00 -0.80
N VAL A 408 -14.55 18.22 -1.01
CA VAL A 408 -14.66 18.89 -2.32
C VAL A 408 -13.33 18.84 -3.07
N ALA A 409 -13.37 18.35 -4.32
CA ALA A 409 -12.19 18.22 -5.17
C ALA A 409 -12.51 18.53 -6.63
N ALA A 410 -11.58 19.18 -7.32
CA ALA A 410 -11.58 19.23 -8.78
C ALA A 410 -11.42 17.82 -9.35
N ARG A 411 -11.89 17.58 -10.58
CA ARG A 411 -11.83 16.24 -11.18
C ARG A 411 -10.43 15.99 -11.77
N PRO A 412 -9.66 15.01 -11.28
CA PRO A 412 -8.45 14.54 -11.94
C PRO A 412 -8.71 14.02 -13.35
N CYS A 413 -7.81 14.30 -14.27
CA CYS A 413 -7.68 13.57 -15.53
C CYS A 413 -6.35 12.83 -15.50
N ALA A 414 -6.35 11.52 -15.78
CA ALA A 414 -5.12 10.75 -15.80
C ALA A 414 -4.24 11.19 -16.98
N ALA A 415 -2.98 11.50 -16.69
CA ALA A 415 -2.01 11.96 -17.68
C ALA A 415 -0.75 11.09 -17.71
N ARG A 416 -0.17 10.90 -18.90
CA ARG A 416 1.11 10.22 -19.08
C ARG A 416 1.93 10.94 -20.13
N VAL A 417 3.26 10.86 -20.03
CA VAL A 417 4.15 11.28 -21.12
C VAL A 417 4.57 10.04 -21.90
N ILE A 418 4.19 9.96 -23.17
CA ILE A 418 4.48 8.82 -24.06
C ILE A 418 5.16 9.36 -25.31
N GLY A 419 6.40 8.94 -25.57
CA GLY A 419 7.14 9.37 -26.76
C GLY A 419 7.27 10.89 -26.90
N GLY A 420 7.42 11.62 -25.79
CA GLY A 420 7.52 13.09 -25.77
C GLY A 420 6.19 13.84 -25.86
N GLN A 421 5.05 13.14 -25.97
CA GLN A 421 3.72 13.75 -25.98
C GLN A 421 3.03 13.60 -24.62
N VAL A 422 2.31 14.64 -24.19
CA VAL A 422 1.32 14.48 -23.11
C VAL A 422 0.13 13.75 -23.69
N CYS A 423 -0.24 12.65 -23.05
CA CYS A 423 -1.40 11.85 -23.37
C CYS A 423 -2.38 11.86 -22.20
N LEU A 424 -3.67 12.11 -22.48
CA LEU A 424 -4.74 12.13 -21.49
C LEU A 424 -5.66 10.93 -21.67
N ARG A 425 -6.12 10.35 -20.56
CA ARG A 425 -7.09 9.25 -20.59
C ARG A 425 -8.40 9.73 -21.20
N LYS A 426 -8.94 8.94 -22.14
CA LYS A 426 -10.27 9.13 -22.74
C LYS A 426 -11.32 9.15 -21.63
N ARG A 427 -12.36 9.97 -21.80
CA ARG A 427 -13.56 9.88 -20.97
C ARG A 427 -14.29 8.57 -21.30
N ASP A 428 -14.84 7.91 -20.30
CA ASP A 428 -15.77 6.81 -20.52
C ASP A 428 -16.94 7.35 -21.36
N SER A 429 -17.34 6.60 -22.39
CA SER A 429 -18.48 6.97 -23.22
C SER A 429 -19.72 7.03 -22.33
N ALA A 430 -20.32 8.21 -22.20
CA ALA A 430 -21.51 8.44 -21.37
C ALA A 430 -22.75 7.76 -21.95
#